data_AF-A0A0G0SYS4-F1
#
_entry.id   AF-A0A0G0SYS4-F1
#
_cell.length_a   1.000
_cell.length_b   1.000
_cell.length_c   1.000
_cell.angle_alpha   90.00
_cell.angle_beta   90.00
_cell.angle_gamma   90.00
#
_symmetry.space_group_name_H-M   'P 1'
#
loop_
_entity.id
_entity.type
_entity.pdbx_description
1 polymer ?
#
loop_
_entity_poly.entity_id
_entity_poly.type
_entity_poly.pdbx_seq_one_letter_code
_entity_poly.pdbx_strand_id
1 'polypeptide(L)'
;MADNQHVHIDISSSSMFRAIMIIVGFLLLYVLKDVAVIFLFALIVASAISPFANWLDGKGFPRILGVLLLFLIVVGLVITVFSLVVPYLAQEASQLANALPKFVDKITNSLEAAQKGAPKYLDFLGEIQNVLDGISSYFQQASQSVIGLVVSVFGGIFSFFAIVVISFYLSVTKKGIEVFIGSIIPERYETYVLDLWKRSEIKVGRWLQGQMLLSLIVGVVVYIGLSLMGIKYALALAVLAMVFEIVPVVGPVLSASSN
;
A
#
# COMPACT_ATOMS: atom_id res chain seq x y z
N MET A 1 28.64 -31.12 54.52
CA MET A 1 28.96 -31.85 53.27
C MET A 1 27.77 -31.67 52.34
N ALA A 2 27.88 -30.77 51.35
CA ALA A 2 26.81 -30.52 50.38
C ALA A 2 27.03 -31.48 49.21
N ASP A 3 26.05 -32.35 48.98
CA ASP A 3 26.05 -33.34 47.90
C ASP A 3 25.81 -32.62 46.56
N ASN A 4 26.86 -32.50 45.75
CA ASN A 4 26.82 -31.90 44.42
C ASN A 4 26.19 -32.92 43.46
N GLN A 5 24.85 -32.93 43.38
CA GLN A 5 24.16 -33.71 42.37
C GLN A 5 24.38 -33.08 40.99
N HIS A 6 25.31 -33.66 40.23
CA HIS A 6 25.54 -33.33 38.84
C HIS A 6 24.32 -33.80 38.01
N VAL A 7 23.48 -32.86 37.59
CA VAL A 7 22.37 -33.12 36.66
C VAL A 7 22.94 -33.43 35.28
N HIS A 8 22.93 -34.70 34.89
CA HIS A 8 23.24 -35.12 33.54
C HIS A 8 22.04 -34.86 32.62
N ILE A 9 22.17 -33.88 31.71
CA ILE A 9 21.18 -33.61 30.67
C ILE A 9 21.60 -34.38 29.41
N ASP A 10 20.97 -35.53 29.16
CA ASP A 10 21.16 -36.26 27.91
C ASP A 10 20.30 -35.66 26.79
N ILE A 11 20.95 -34.93 25.88
CA ILE A 11 20.29 -34.37 24.71
C ILE A 11 20.25 -35.46 23.62
N SER A 12 19.07 -36.06 23.42
CA SER A 12 18.85 -37.05 22.35
C SER A 12 19.14 -36.45 20.97
N SER A 13 19.85 -37.17 20.09
CA SER A 13 20.19 -36.74 18.72
C SER A 13 18.95 -36.37 17.88
N SER A 14 17.80 -36.97 18.19
CA SER A 14 16.50 -36.63 17.58
C SER A 14 16.03 -35.23 17.96
N SER A 15 16.23 -34.83 19.22
CA SER A 15 15.91 -33.48 19.71
C SER A 15 16.84 -32.42 19.09
N MET A 16 18.13 -32.73 18.94
CA MET A 16 19.08 -31.85 18.26
C MET A 16 18.71 -31.65 16.78
N PHE A 17 18.39 -32.73 16.07
CA PHE A 17 17.98 -32.65 14.67
C PHE A 17 16.70 -31.81 14.49
N ARG A 18 15.69 -31.99 15.35
CA ARG A 18 14.46 -31.17 15.33
C ARG A 18 14.76 -29.70 15.62
N ALA A 19 15.61 -29.41 16.61
CA ALA A 19 16.01 -28.05 16.93
C ALA A 19 16.73 -27.39 15.74
N ILE A 20 17.64 -28.10 15.09
CA ILE A 20 18.33 -27.62 13.88
C ILE A 20 17.34 -27.37 12.75
N MET A 21 16.42 -28.30 12.48
CA MET A 21 15.38 -28.11 11.45
C MET A 21 14.48 -26.90 11.73
N ILE A 22 14.12 -26.65 12.99
CA ILE A 22 13.35 -25.48 13.40
C ILE A 22 14.16 -24.20 13.17
N ILE A 23 15.42 -24.16 13.60
CA ILE A 23 16.32 -23.00 13.41
C ILE A 23 16.52 -22.70 11.93
N VAL A 24 16.79 -23.73 11.12
CA VAL A 24 16.92 -23.61 9.66
C VAL A 24 15.61 -23.11 9.05
N GLY A 25 14.46 -23.62 9.51
CA GLY A 25 13.15 -23.13 9.07
C GLY A 25 12.92 -21.65 9.39
N PHE A 26 13.27 -21.19 10.60
CA PHE A 26 13.19 -19.78 10.96
C PHE A 26 14.16 -18.90 10.17
N LEU A 27 15.39 -19.36 9.93
CA LEU A 27 16.36 -18.67 9.07
C LEU A 27 15.85 -18.55 7.63
N LEU A 28 15.30 -19.63 7.08
CA LEU A 28 14.67 -19.62 5.75
C LEU A 28 13.51 -18.62 5.69
N LEU A 29 12.63 -18.62 6.69
CA LEU A 29 11.53 -17.65 6.76
C LEU A 29 12.03 -16.21 6.87
N TYR A 30 13.10 -15.97 7.63
CA TYR A 30 13.69 -14.65 7.76
C TYR A 30 14.28 -14.13 6.44
N VAL A 31 14.95 -15.00 5.69
CA VAL A 31 15.53 -14.65 4.37
C VAL A 31 14.44 -14.53 3.30
N LEU A 32 13.42 -15.39 3.34
CA LEU A 32 12.34 -15.43 2.35
C LEU A 32 11.18 -14.49 2.67
N LYS A 33 11.22 -13.74 3.78
CA LYS A 33 10.11 -12.88 4.20
C LYS A 33 9.69 -11.90 3.10
N ASP A 34 10.65 -11.31 2.38
CA ASP A 34 10.38 -10.31 1.36
C ASP A 34 9.73 -10.96 0.12
N VAL A 35 10.19 -12.16 -0.23
CA VAL A 35 9.58 -12.99 -1.28
C VAL A 35 8.16 -13.40 -0.88
N ALA A 36 7.96 -13.81 0.36
CA ALA A 36 6.64 -14.18 0.87
C ALA A 36 5.66 -12.99 0.84
N VAL A 37 6.13 -11.79 1.19
CA VAL A 37 5.35 -10.54 1.08
C VAL A 37 4.99 -10.25 -0.38
N ILE A 38 5.95 -10.34 -1.31
CA ILE A 38 5.69 -10.19 -2.75
C ILE A 38 4.61 -11.18 -3.23
N PHE A 39 4.73 -12.45 -2.86
CA PHE A 39 3.75 -13.48 -3.21
C PHE A 39 2.38 -13.18 -2.59
N LEU A 40 2.33 -12.72 -1.34
CA LEU A 40 1.09 -12.35 -0.68
C LEU A 40 0.38 -11.20 -1.40
N PHE A 41 1.12 -10.13 -1.75
CA PHE A 41 0.57 -9.02 -2.53
C PHE A 41 0.11 -9.47 -3.92
N ALA A 42 0.91 -10.29 -4.60
CA ALA A 42 0.54 -10.83 -5.90
C ALA A 42 -0.74 -11.67 -5.82
N LEU A 43 -0.91 -12.43 -4.73
CA LEU A 43 -2.11 -13.21 -4.45
C LEU A 43 -3.34 -12.32 -4.32
N ILE A 44 -3.23 -11.26 -3.53
CA ILE A 44 -4.31 -10.30 -3.27
C ILE A 44 -4.74 -9.67 -4.60
N VAL A 45 -3.79 -9.17 -5.39
CA VAL A 45 -4.06 -8.59 -6.72
C VAL A 45 -4.70 -9.62 -7.63
N ALA A 46 -4.19 -10.86 -7.66
CA ALA A 46 -4.73 -11.90 -8.51
C ALA A 46 -6.17 -12.27 -8.13
N SER A 47 -6.48 -12.37 -6.84
CA SER A 47 -7.82 -12.59 -6.31
C SER A 47 -8.77 -11.43 -6.62
N ALA A 48 -8.28 -10.19 -6.75
CA ALA A 48 -9.07 -9.03 -7.19
C ALA A 48 -9.54 -9.17 -8.64
N ILE A 49 -8.64 -9.66 -9.49
CA ILE A 49 -8.82 -9.74 -10.93
C ILE A 49 -9.64 -10.98 -11.31
N SER A 50 -9.47 -12.07 -10.57
CA SER A 50 -10.12 -13.37 -10.84
C SER A 50 -11.63 -13.28 -11.10
N PRO A 51 -12.46 -12.55 -10.32
CA PRO A 51 -13.89 -12.39 -10.58
C PRO A 51 -14.19 -11.79 -11.96
N PHE A 52 -13.49 -10.72 -12.33
CA PHE A 52 -13.63 -10.06 -13.62
C PHE A 52 -13.16 -10.97 -14.76
N ALA A 53 -12.01 -11.61 -14.59
CA ALA A 53 -11.47 -12.56 -15.55
C ALA A 53 -12.40 -13.76 -15.75
N ASN A 54 -12.98 -14.31 -14.68
CA ASN A 54 -13.95 -15.40 -14.73
C ASN A 54 -15.25 -14.98 -15.45
N TRP A 55 -15.72 -13.75 -15.21
CA TRP A 55 -16.90 -13.22 -15.86
C TRP A 55 -16.69 -13.02 -17.37
N LEU A 56 -15.55 -12.48 -17.78
CA LEU A 56 -15.18 -12.33 -19.20
C LEU A 56 -15.00 -13.68 -19.89
N ASP A 57 -14.32 -14.61 -19.23
CA ASP A 57 -14.09 -15.96 -19.72
C ASP A 57 -15.42 -16.73 -19.89
N GLY A 58 -16.37 -16.56 -18.96
CA GLY A 58 -17.73 -17.10 -19.07
C GLY A 58 -18.55 -16.50 -20.23
N LYS A 59 -18.12 -15.37 -20.79
CA LYS A 59 -18.70 -14.75 -22.00
C LYS A 59 -17.97 -15.13 -23.29
N GLY A 60 -16.99 -16.04 -23.22
CA GLY A 60 -16.19 -16.48 -24.37
C GLY A 60 -15.02 -15.57 -24.72
N PHE A 61 -14.70 -14.56 -23.88
CA PHE A 61 -13.54 -13.71 -24.12
C PHE A 61 -12.26 -14.40 -23.61
N PRO A 62 -11.13 -14.37 -24.35
CA PRO A 62 -9.90 -15.00 -23.90
C PRO A 62 -9.44 -14.44 -22.55
N ARG A 63 -9.35 -15.30 -21.53
CA ARG A 63 -8.99 -14.91 -20.16
C ARG A 63 -7.74 -14.04 -20.08
N ILE A 64 -6.71 -14.37 -20.86
CA ILE A 64 -5.46 -13.61 -20.89
C ILE A 64 -5.66 -12.16 -21.33
N LEU A 65 -6.52 -11.92 -22.32
CA LEU A 65 -6.85 -10.58 -22.79
C LEU A 65 -7.70 -9.84 -21.74
N GLY A 66 -8.61 -10.54 -21.07
CA GLY A 66 -9.42 -9.95 -19.99
C GLY A 66 -8.58 -9.50 -18.81
N VAL A 67 -7.63 -10.33 -18.37
CA VAL A 67 -6.67 -10.01 -17.30
C VAL A 67 -5.78 -8.84 -17.72
N LEU A 68 -5.20 -8.90 -18.93
CA LEU A 68 -4.32 -7.84 -19.45
C LEU A 68 -5.04 -6.49 -19.54
N LEU A 69 -6.25 -6.47 -20.08
CA LEU A 69 -7.07 -5.27 -20.23
C LEU A 69 -7.38 -4.65 -18.86
N LEU A 70 -7.76 -5.45 -17.87
CA LEU A 70 -8.01 -4.93 -16.52
C LEU A 70 -6.74 -4.36 -15.89
N PHE A 71 -5.60 -5.03 -16.05
CA PHE A 71 -4.31 -4.53 -15.58
C PHE A 71 -3.97 -3.17 -16.17
N LEU A 72 -4.11 -3.01 -17.49
CA LEU A 72 -3.85 -1.74 -18.17
C LEU A 72 -4.80 -0.64 -17.72
N ILE A 73 -6.08 -0.95 -17.49
CA ILE A 73 -7.05 0.03 -16.98
C ILE A 73 -6.67 0.49 -15.57
N VAL A 74 -6.38 -0.44 -14.66
CA VAL A 74 -6.06 -0.11 -13.26
C VAL A 74 -4.75 0.68 -13.18
N VAL A 75 -3.69 0.21 -13.85
CA VAL A 75 -2.40 0.89 -13.87
C VAL A 75 -2.51 2.26 -14.55
N GLY A 76 -3.23 2.35 -15.68
CA GLY A 76 -3.47 3.60 -16.38
C GLY A 76 -4.26 4.61 -15.54
N LEU A 77 -5.28 4.16 -14.82
CA LEU A 77 -6.06 4.99 -13.90
C LEU A 77 -5.17 5.54 -12.77
N VAL A 78 -4.37 4.69 -12.13
CA VAL A 78 -3.41 5.11 -11.09
C VAL A 78 -2.43 6.14 -11.65
N ILE A 79 -1.77 5.86 -12.77
CA ILE A 79 -0.80 6.79 -13.38
C ILE A 79 -1.47 8.13 -13.72
N THR A 80 -2.68 8.12 -14.29
CA THR A 80 -3.41 9.34 -14.67
C THR A 80 -3.76 10.17 -13.43
N VAL A 81 -4.26 9.53 -12.37
CA VAL A 81 -4.60 10.22 -11.12
C VAL A 81 -3.35 10.82 -10.48
N PHE A 82 -2.27 10.04 -10.35
CA PHE A 82 -1.04 10.55 -9.75
C PHE A 82 -0.41 11.67 -10.58
N SER A 83 -0.37 11.54 -11.91
CA SER A 83 0.23 12.56 -12.80
C SER A 83 -0.58 13.85 -12.92
N LEU A 84 -1.90 13.83 -12.69
CA LEU A 84 -2.72 15.04 -12.72
C LEU A 84 -2.87 15.67 -11.34
N VAL A 85 -3.12 14.86 -10.31
CA VAL A 85 -3.52 15.35 -8.99
C VAL A 85 -2.31 15.77 -8.16
N VAL A 86 -1.24 14.97 -8.13
CA VAL A 86 -0.05 15.25 -7.30
C VAL A 86 0.65 16.57 -7.69
N PRO A 87 0.99 16.85 -8.97
CA PRO A 87 1.64 18.11 -9.31
C PRO A 87 0.71 19.31 -9.09
N TYR A 88 -0.61 19.12 -9.26
CA TYR A 88 -1.57 20.16 -8.97
C TYR A 88 -1.58 20.53 -7.48
N LEU A 89 -1.65 19.52 -6.60
CA LEU A 89 -1.57 19.73 -5.15
C LEU A 89 -0.24 20.35 -4.74
N ALA A 90 0.86 19.97 -5.39
CA ALA A 90 2.17 20.60 -5.19
C ALA A 90 2.15 22.09 -5.54
N GLN A 91 1.50 22.44 -6.66
CA GLN A 91 1.38 23.83 -7.10
C GLN A 91 0.49 24.65 -6.14
N GLU A 92 -0.64 24.10 -5.68
CA GLU A 92 -1.50 24.74 -4.68
C GLU A 92 -0.79 24.93 -3.33
N ALA A 93 -0.10 23.89 -2.85
CA ALA A 93 0.69 23.98 -1.62
C ALA A 93 1.75 25.08 -1.74
N SER A 94 2.44 25.16 -2.88
CA SER A 94 3.41 26.22 -3.16
C SER A 94 2.77 27.60 -3.25
N GLN A 95 1.60 27.75 -3.88
CA GLN A 95 0.88 29.02 -3.93
C GLN A 95 0.44 29.47 -2.53
N LEU A 96 -0.05 28.55 -1.72
CA LEU A 96 -0.42 28.81 -0.33
C LEU A 96 0.80 29.22 0.51
N ALA A 97 1.93 28.51 0.37
CA ALA A 97 3.20 28.84 1.02
C ALA A 97 3.69 30.24 0.62
N ASN A 98 3.53 30.64 -0.63
CA ASN A 98 3.90 31.97 -1.12
C ASN A 98 2.89 33.08 -0.73
N ALA A 99 1.63 32.73 -0.49
CA ALA A 99 0.56 33.67 -0.15
C ALA A 99 0.47 33.93 1.36
N LEU A 100 0.78 32.94 2.20
CA LEU A 100 0.70 33.04 3.66
C LEU A 100 1.51 34.20 4.23
N PRO A 101 2.80 34.40 3.85
CA PRO A 101 3.61 35.50 4.37
C PRO A 101 2.97 36.86 4.10
N LYS A 102 2.36 37.03 2.92
CA LYS A 102 1.69 38.29 2.55
C LYS A 102 0.41 38.55 3.36
N PHE A 103 -0.32 37.49 3.71
CA PHE A 103 -1.48 37.60 4.60
C PHE A 103 -1.06 37.92 6.03
N VAL A 104 0.01 37.27 6.49
CA VAL A 104 0.64 37.52 7.78
C VAL A 104 1.14 38.95 7.86
N ASP A 105 1.91 39.43 6.88
CA ASP A 105 2.41 40.80 6.79
C ASP A 105 1.27 41.82 6.85
N LYS A 106 0.14 41.56 6.19
CA LYS A 106 -1.04 42.43 6.31
C LYS A 106 -1.60 42.46 7.72
N ILE A 107 -1.66 41.30 8.39
CA ILE A 107 -2.18 41.17 9.75
C ILE A 107 -1.22 41.83 10.76
N THR A 108 0.09 41.57 10.67
CA THR A 108 1.12 42.20 11.53
C THR A 108 1.19 43.70 11.30
N ASN A 109 1.21 44.20 10.06
CA ASN A 109 1.18 45.64 9.81
C ASN A 109 -0.11 46.30 10.33
N SER A 110 -1.26 45.62 10.25
CA SER A 110 -2.53 46.11 10.81
C SER A 110 -2.54 46.08 12.34
N LEU A 111 -1.91 45.06 12.95
CA LEU A 111 -1.77 44.92 14.40
C LEU A 111 -0.73 45.88 14.98
N GLU A 112 0.39 46.14 14.31
CA GLU A 112 1.40 47.12 14.70
C GLU A 112 0.86 48.56 14.55
N ALA A 113 0.03 48.81 13.54
CA ALA A 113 -0.72 50.06 13.43
C ALA A 113 -1.77 50.20 14.56
N ALA A 114 -2.33 49.09 15.06
CA ALA A 114 -3.32 49.07 16.13
C ALA A 114 -2.71 49.01 17.55
N GLN A 115 -1.50 48.49 17.71
CA GLN A 115 -0.78 48.33 18.98
C GLN A 115 0.67 48.77 18.79
N LYS A 116 1.03 49.91 19.39
CA LYS A 116 2.41 50.36 19.52
C LYS A 116 3.23 49.34 20.34
N GLY A 117 3.87 48.39 19.67
CA GLY A 117 5.04 47.67 20.19
C GLY A 117 4.81 46.33 20.91
N ALA A 118 4.19 45.33 20.28
CA ALA A 118 4.19 43.95 20.81
C ALA A 118 5.09 43.00 19.96
N PRO A 119 6.34 42.74 20.37
CA PRO A 119 7.23 41.81 19.69
C PRO A 119 7.12 40.42 20.33
N LYS A 120 6.23 39.56 19.82
CA LYS A 120 6.26 38.12 20.18
C LYS A 120 5.60 37.16 19.19
N TYR A 121 5.08 37.66 18.07
CA TYR A 121 4.42 36.82 17.06
C TYR A 121 5.35 36.38 15.92
N LEU A 122 6.54 36.97 15.80
CA LEU A 122 7.46 36.72 14.66
C LEU A 122 8.09 35.33 14.66
N ASP A 123 8.41 34.75 15.82
CA ASP A 123 9.04 33.42 15.90
C ASP A 123 8.09 32.28 15.47
N PHE A 124 6.80 32.37 15.85
CA PHE A 124 5.77 31.40 15.46
C PHE A 124 5.51 31.41 13.93
N LEU A 125 5.74 32.56 13.29
CA LEU A 125 5.55 32.72 11.85
C LEU A 125 6.69 32.10 11.04
N GLY A 126 7.92 32.21 11.52
CA GLY A 126 9.07 31.51 10.93
C GLY A 126 8.91 29.98 10.97
N GLU A 127 8.34 29.45 12.06
CA GLU A 127 8.01 28.02 12.18
C GLU A 127 6.95 27.57 11.17
N ILE A 128 5.87 28.34 10.99
CA ILE A 128 4.83 28.04 9.99
C ILE A 128 5.42 28.04 8.58
N GLN A 129 6.30 28.99 8.27
CA GLN A 129 6.92 29.09 6.95
C GLN A 129 7.84 27.90 6.67
N ASN A 130 8.66 27.49 7.64
CA ASN A 130 9.51 26.29 7.53
C ASN A 130 8.68 25.01 7.31
N VAL A 131 7.54 24.87 7.99
CA VAL A 131 6.61 23.73 7.79
C VAL A 131 6.01 23.75 6.38
N LEU A 132 5.62 24.92 5.88
CA LEU A 132 5.04 25.08 4.53
C LEU A 132 6.06 24.86 3.41
N ASP A 133 7.30 25.29 3.59
CA ASP A 133 8.40 25.02 2.66
C ASP A 133 8.78 23.53 2.67
N GLY A 134 8.75 22.89 3.85
CA GLY A 134 8.89 21.44 4.00
C GLY A 134 7.80 20.65 3.27
N ILE A 135 6.54 21.05 3.41
CA ILE A 135 5.42 20.44 2.68
C ILE A 135 5.57 20.68 1.16
N SER A 136 5.87 21.90 0.73
CA SER A 136 6.00 22.24 -0.68
C SER A 136 7.14 21.48 -1.37
N SER A 137 8.30 21.39 -0.70
CA SER A 137 9.45 20.63 -1.21
C SER A 137 9.19 19.12 -1.25
N TYR A 138 8.46 18.57 -0.27
CA TYR A 138 8.01 17.18 -0.28
C TYR A 138 7.08 16.89 -1.45
N PHE A 139 6.08 17.75 -1.69
CA PHE A 139 5.16 17.61 -2.82
C PHE A 139 5.85 17.81 -4.17
N GLN A 140 6.85 18.70 -4.27
CA GLN A 140 7.67 18.83 -5.48
C GLN A 140 8.51 17.58 -5.75
N GLN A 141 9.14 17.00 -4.73
CA GLN A 141 9.87 15.73 -4.87
C GLN A 141 8.92 14.56 -5.20
N ALA A 142 7.77 14.49 -4.54
CA ALA A 142 6.74 13.48 -4.80
C ALA A 142 6.16 13.59 -6.23
N SER A 143 5.96 14.81 -6.73
CA SER A 143 5.48 15.05 -8.10
C SER A 143 6.54 14.75 -9.17
N GLN A 144 7.82 15.01 -8.89
CA GLN A 144 8.93 14.62 -9.78
C GLN A 144 9.21 13.11 -9.78
N SER A 145 8.71 12.37 -8.79
CA SER A 145 8.95 10.93 -8.64
C SER A 145 7.70 10.17 -8.22
N VAL A 146 6.66 10.17 -9.08
CA VAL A 146 5.58 9.14 -9.02
C VAL A 146 6.18 7.74 -9.00
N ILE A 147 7.29 7.54 -9.73
CA ILE A 147 8.12 6.33 -9.70
C ILE A 147 8.68 6.08 -8.29
N GLY A 148 9.12 7.12 -7.58
CA GLY A 148 9.62 7.03 -6.20
C GLY A 148 8.54 6.59 -5.21
N LEU A 149 7.30 7.08 -5.35
CA LEU A 149 6.17 6.63 -4.52
C LEU A 149 5.81 5.15 -4.78
N VAL A 150 5.82 4.72 -6.05
CA VAL A 150 5.61 3.29 -6.38
C VAL A 150 6.76 2.45 -5.81
N VAL A 151 8.00 2.92 -5.94
CA VAL A 151 9.18 2.25 -5.39
C VAL A 151 9.11 2.15 -3.86
N SER A 152 8.66 3.19 -3.16
CA SER A 152 8.59 3.19 -1.70
C SER A 152 7.48 2.28 -1.17
N VAL A 153 6.30 2.29 -1.79
CA VAL A 153 5.15 1.47 -1.36
C VAL A 153 5.41 -0.03 -1.56
N PHE A 154 6.03 -0.39 -2.69
CA PHE A 154 6.24 -1.79 -3.05
C PHE A 154 7.62 -2.32 -2.65
N GLY A 155 8.44 -1.53 -1.96
CA GLY A 155 9.78 -1.95 -1.51
C GLY A 155 10.79 -2.13 -2.65
N GLY A 156 10.62 -1.41 -3.77
CA GLY A 156 11.51 -1.46 -4.93
C GLY A 156 10.80 -1.65 -6.26
N ILE A 157 11.45 -1.22 -7.35
CA ILE A 157 10.97 -1.45 -8.72
C ILE A 157 10.92 -2.95 -9.07
N PHE A 158 11.88 -3.73 -8.55
CA PHE A 158 11.93 -5.18 -8.74
C PHE A 158 10.76 -5.88 -8.04
N SER A 159 10.48 -5.50 -6.79
CA SER A 159 9.35 -6.03 -6.02
C SER A 159 8.02 -5.69 -6.67
N PHE A 160 7.83 -4.45 -7.11
CA PHE A 160 6.64 -4.06 -7.88
C PHE A 160 6.47 -4.88 -9.16
N PHE A 161 7.54 -5.00 -9.95
CA PHE A 161 7.51 -5.79 -11.19
C PHE A 161 7.22 -7.27 -10.92
N ALA A 162 7.82 -7.86 -9.89
CA ALA A 162 7.55 -9.22 -9.47
C ALA A 162 6.09 -9.42 -9.05
N ILE A 163 5.53 -8.49 -8.26
CA ILE A 163 4.11 -8.52 -7.88
C ILE A 163 3.22 -8.51 -9.12
N VAL A 164 3.47 -7.61 -10.07
CA VAL A 164 2.70 -7.51 -11.33
C VAL A 164 2.80 -8.79 -12.15
N VAL A 165 4.01 -9.32 -12.35
CA VAL A 165 4.22 -10.53 -13.16
C VAL A 165 3.60 -11.76 -12.51
N ILE A 166 3.82 -11.96 -11.20
CA ILE A 166 3.28 -13.11 -10.47
C ILE A 166 1.76 -13.02 -10.42
N SER A 167 1.19 -11.86 -10.10
CA SER A 167 -0.27 -11.70 -10.08
C SER A 167 -0.89 -11.90 -11.45
N PHE A 168 -0.28 -11.39 -12.51
CA PHE A 168 -0.71 -11.65 -13.89
C PHE A 168 -0.71 -13.16 -14.18
N TYR A 169 0.40 -13.85 -13.89
CA TYR A 169 0.52 -15.30 -14.10
C TYR A 169 -0.57 -16.07 -13.34
N LEU A 170 -0.79 -15.74 -12.06
CA LEU A 170 -1.81 -16.34 -11.20
C LEU A 170 -3.24 -16.05 -11.70
N SER A 171 -3.50 -14.83 -12.14
CA SER A 171 -4.81 -14.46 -12.69
C SER A 171 -5.11 -15.17 -14.01
N VAL A 172 -4.11 -15.37 -14.88
CA VAL A 172 -4.28 -16.10 -16.14
C VAL A 172 -4.45 -17.61 -15.89
N THR A 173 -3.73 -18.16 -14.91
CA THR A 173 -3.68 -19.61 -14.68
C THR A 173 -4.72 -20.06 -13.65
N LYS A 174 -5.86 -20.62 -14.11
CA LYS A 174 -6.97 -21.07 -13.25
C LYS A 174 -6.65 -22.07 -12.14
N LYS A 175 -5.60 -22.88 -12.30
CA LYS A 175 -5.26 -23.97 -11.37
C LYS A 175 -3.80 -23.98 -10.94
N GLY A 176 -3.08 -22.88 -11.15
CA GLY A 176 -1.61 -22.86 -11.01
C GLY A 176 -1.17 -23.20 -9.59
N ILE A 177 -1.86 -22.63 -8.60
CA ILE A 177 -1.55 -22.85 -7.18
C ILE A 177 -2.01 -24.23 -6.73
N GLU A 178 -3.16 -24.71 -7.20
CA GLU A 178 -3.65 -26.04 -6.86
C GLU A 178 -2.72 -27.14 -7.39
N VAL A 179 -2.20 -26.99 -8.62
CA VAL A 179 -1.20 -27.92 -9.18
C VAL A 179 0.10 -27.86 -8.39
N PHE A 180 0.55 -26.66 -8.02
CA PHE A 180 1.76 -26.51 -7.21
C PHE A 180 1.60 -27.16 -5.83
N ILE A 181 0.50 -26.88 -5.12
CA ILE A 181 0.17 -27.49 -3.82
C ILE A 181 0.16 -29.03 -3.93
N GLY A 182 -0.51 -29.58 -4.95
CA GLY A 182 -0.53 -31.03 -5.18
C GLY A 182 0.85 -31.64 -5.46
N SER A 183 1.78 -30.86 -6.01
CA SER A 183 3.14 -31.35 -6.31
C SER A 183 4.09 -31.38 -5.10
N ILE A 184 3.84 -30.57 -4.06
CA ILE A 184 4.74 -30.42 -2.91
C ILE A 184 4.18 -31.00 -1.60
N ILE A 185 2.86 -31.11 -1.48
CA ILE A 185 2.20 -31.59 -0.26
C ILE A 185 2.08 -33.12 -0.31
N PRO A 186 2.40 -33.84 0.78
CA PRO A 186 2.16 -35.27 0.85
C PRO A 186 0.68 -35.61 0.61
N GLU A 187 0.42 -36.67 -0.16
CA GLU A 187 -0.92 -37.12 -0.60
C GLU A 187 -1.94 -37.22 0.57
N ARG A 188 -1.47 -37.62 1.76
CA ARG A 188 -2.29 -37.67 3.00
C ARG A 188 -2.96 -36.35 3.36
N TYR A 189 -2.32 -35.21 3.08
CA TYR A 189 -2.79 -33.88 3.47
C TYR A 189 -3.26 -33.05 2.27
N GLU A 190 -3.04 -33.52 1.04
CA GLU A 190 -3.30 -32.78 -0.20
C GLU A 190 -4.74 -32.26 -0.26
N THR A 191 -5.73 -33.14 -0.05
CA THR A 191 -7.15 -32.75 -0.09
C THR A 191 -7.49 -31.68 0.93
N TYR A 192 -6.94 -31.78 2.15
CA TYR A 192 -7.16 -30.81 3.22
C TYR A 192 -6.55 -29.44 2.86
N VAL A 193 -5.31 -29.42 2.37
CA VAL A 193 -4.61 -28.17 2.02
C VAL A 193 -5.28 -27.51 0.81
N LEU A 194 -5.69 -28.27 -0.21
CA LEU A 194 -6.41 -27.75 -1.37
C LEU A 194 -7.78 -27.16 -1.01
N ASP A 195 -8.52 -27.79 -0.09
CA ASP A 195 -9.79 -27.26 0.40
C ASP A 195 -9.58 -25.97 1.21
N LEU A 196 -8.57 -25.95 2.10
CA LEU A 196 -8.19 -24.77 2.86
C LEU A 196 -7.77 -23.61 1.95
N TRP A 197 -7.00 -23.91 0.89
CA TRP A 197 -6.58 -22.96 -0.13
C TRP A 197 -7.79 -22.31 -0.81
N LYS A 198 -8.72 -23.10 -1.35
CA LYS A 198 -9.92 -22.58 -2.02
C LYS A 198 -10.78 -21.71 -1.12
N ARG A 199 -10.97 -22.12 0.14
CA ARG A 199 -11.73 -21.31 1.12
C ARG A 199 -11.02 -19.98 1.41
N SER A 200 -9.69 -20.00 1.48
CA SER A 200 -8.88 -18.80 1.72
C SER A 200 -8.95 -17.85 0.53
N GLU A 201 -8.78 -18.36 -0.69
CA GLU A 201 -8.90 -17.59 -1.93
C GLU A 201 -10.28 -16.91 -2.04
N ILE A 202 -11.37 -17.64 -1.80
CA ILE A 202 -12.73 -17.08 -1.84
C ILE A 202 -12.90 -15.97 -0.80
N LYS A 203 -12.39 -16.16 0.42
CA LYS A 203 -12.47 -15.15 1.49
C LYS A 203 -11.68 -13.90 1.14
N VAL A 204 -10.45 -14.04 0.67
CA VAL A 204 -9.60 -12.92 0.23
C VAL A 204 -10.24 -12.17 -0.93
N GLY A 205 -10.77 -12.89 -1.93
CA GLY A 205 -11.48 -12.30 -3.06
C GLY A 205 -12.71 -11.51 -2.63
N ARG A 206 -13.56 -12.07 -1.75
CA ARG A 206 -14.74 -11.36 -1.22
C ARG A 206 -14.39 -10.15 -0.36
N TRP A 207 -13.35 -10.26 0.47
CA TRP A 207 -12.84 -9.12 1.24
C TRP A 207 -12.40 -7.98 0.32
N LEU A 208 -11.63 -8.30 -0.73
CA LEU A 208 -11.15 -7.29 -1.66
C LEU A 208 -12.26 -6.68 -2.51
N GLN A 209 -13.27 -7.46 -2.91
CA GLN A 209 -14.49 -6.92 -3.53
C GLN A 209 -15.23 -5.95 -2.60
N GLY A 210 -15.32 -6.30 -1.30
CA GLY A 210 -15.85 -5.39 -0.28
C GLY A 210 -15.03 -4.12 -0.16
N GLN A 211 -13.70 -4.22 -0.18
CA GLN A 211 -12.79 -3.07 -0.13
C GLN A 211 -12.94 -2.17 -1.35
N MET A 212 -13.06 -2.74 -2.56
CA MET A 212 -13.28 -1.99 -3.81
C MET A 212 -14.64 -1.28 -3.83
N LEU A 213 -15.67 -1.91 -3.26
CA LEU A 213 -16.98 -1.28 -3.11
C LEU A 213 -16.92 -0.15 -2.07
N LEU A 214 -16.26 -0.38 -0.94
CA LEU A 214 -16.06 0.62 0.10
C LEU A 214 -15.29 1.82 -0.43
N SER A 215 -14.20 1.60 -1.16
CA SER A 215 -13.41 2.67 -1.77
C SER A 215 -14.23 3.49 -2.76
N LEU A 216 -15.08 2.83 -3.55
CA LEU A 216 -16.00 3.51 -4.46
C LEU A 216 -16.99 4.40 -3.69
N ILE A 217 -17.60 3.86 -2.62
CA ILE A 217 -18.52 4.61 -1.75
C ILE A 217 -17.81 5.83 -1.15
N VAL A 218 -16.62 5.64 -0.58
CA VAL A 218 -15.79 6.72 -0.02
C VAL A 218 -15.51 7.78 -1.08
N GLY A 219 -15.08 7.39 -2.28
CA GLY A 219 -14.84 8.32 -3.38
C GLY A 219 -16.10 9.12 -3.75
N VAL A 220 -17.27 8.48 -3.86
CA VAL A 220 -18.53 9.18 -4.16
C VAL A 220 -18.91 10.16 -3.06
N VAL A 221 -18.81 9.76 -1.79
CA VAL A 221 -19.12 10.61 -0.64
C VAL A 221 -18.18 11.81 -0.59
N VAL A 222 -16.87 11.59 -0.77
CA VAL A 222 -15.86 12.66 -0.82
C VAL A 222 -16.13 13.59 -2.00
N TYR A 223 -16.47 13.07 -3.18
CA TYR A 223 -16.80 13.89 -4.33
C TYR A 223 -17.99 14.81 -4.07
N ILE A 224 -19.07 14.27 -3.52
CA ILE A 224 -20.27 15.04 -3.19
C ILE A 224 -19.93 16.10 -2.14
N GLY A 225 -19.25 15.73 -1.05
CA GLY A 225 -18.86 16.65 0.01
C GLY A 225 -18.01 17.82 -0.51
N LEU A 226 -16.95 17.53 -1.27
CA LEU A 226 -16.06 18.55 -1.82
C LEU A 226 -16.77 19.43 -2.88
N SER A 227 -17.65 18.84 -3.69
CA SER A 227 -18.40 19.59 -4.71
C SER A 227 -19.39 20.56 -4.07
N LEU A 228 -20.07 20.15 -3.00
CA LEU A 228 -20.98 21.02 -2.24
C LEU A 228 -20.23 22.18 -1.56
N MET A 229 -18.96 21.98 -1.20
CA MET A 229 -18.09 23.04 -0.65
C MET A 229 -17.50 23.96 -1.74
N GLY A 230 -17.79 23.73 -3.02
CA GLY A 230 -17.25 24.52 -4.12
C GLY A 230 -15.75 24.29 -4.37
N ILE A 231 -15.20 23.16 -3.93
CA ILE A 231 -13.78 22.84 -4.12
C ILE A 231 -13.56 22.45 -5.58
N LYS A 232 -12.79 23.28 -6.29
CA LYS A 232 -12.53 23.19 -7.74
C LYS A 232 -12.02 21.82 -8.22
N TYR A 233 -11.39 21.03 -7.34
CA TYR A 233 -10.78 19.73 -7.64
C TYR A 233 -11.45 18.55 -6.94
N ALA A 234 -12.73 18.68 -6.60
CA ALA A 234 -13.50 17.65 -5.91
C ALA A 234 -13.35 16.25 -6.52
N LEU A 235 -13.43 16.12 -7.85
CA LEU A 235 -13.33 14.83 -8.55
C LEU A 235 -11.94 14.20 -8.40
N ALA A 236 -10.89 14.99 -8.63
CA ALA A 236 -9.50 14.56 -8.50
C ALA A 236 -9.20 14.06 -7.08
N LEU A 237 -9.60 14.83 -6.07
CA LEU A 237 -9.42 14.50 -4.66
C LEU A 237 -10.24 13.27 -4.24
N ALA A 238 -11.45 13.13 -4.75
CA ALA A 238 -12.30 11.97 -4.52
C ALA A 238 -11.72 10.68 -5.11
N VAL A 239 -11.17 10.73 -6.32
CA VAL A 239 -10.50 9.58 -6.93
C VAL A 239 -9.21 9.24 -6.18
N LEU A 240 -8.45 10.24 -5.74
CA LEU A 240 -7.27 10.02 -4.90
C LEU A 240 -7.64 9.38 -3.56
N ALA A 241 -8.73 9.83 -2.92
CA ALA A 241 -9.27 9.20 -1.70
C ALA A 241 -9.70 7.75 -1.96
N MET A 242 -10.40 7.49 -3.08
CA MET A 242 -10.77 6.14 -3.51
C MET A 242 -9.55 5.23 -3.71
N VAL A 243 -8.48 5.71 -4.34
CA VAL A 243 -7.26 4.93 -4.56
C VAL A 243 -6.55 4.64 -3.24
N PHE A 244 -6.43 5.64 -2.35
CA PHE A 244 -5.78 5.43 -1.05
C PHE A 244 -6.58 4.55 -0.09
N GLU A 245 -7.91 4.54 -0.21
CA GLU A 245 -8.76 3.64 0.57
C GLU A 245 -8.50 2.15 0.25
N ILE A 246 -8.02 1.83 -0.97
CA ILE A 246 -7.69 0.43 -1.34
C ILE A 246 -6.45 -0.07 -0.60
N VAL A 247 -5.53 0.83 -0.22
CA VAL A 247 -4.28 0.47 0.48
C VAL A 247 -4.55 0.42 1.99
N PRO A 248 -4.50 -0.76 2.65
CA PRO A 248 -4.70 -0.85 4.09
C PRO A 248 -3.64 0.01 4.81
N VAL A 249 -4.11 0.99 5.58
CA VAL A 249 -3.40 1.98 6.42
C VAL A 249 -1.88 1.97 6.25
N VAL A 250 -1.36 2.93 5.48
CA VAL A 250 0.07 3.29 5.36
C VAL A 250 0.69 3.77 6.69
N GLY A 251 -0.13 3.94 7.74
CA GLY A 251 0.24 4.45 9.06
C GLY A 251 1.43 3.75 9.75
N PRO A 252 1.49 2.41 9.82
CA PRO A 252 2.66 1.72 10.38
C PRO A 252 3.93 1.89 9.54
N VAL A 253 3.80 2.03 8.21
CA VAL A 253 4.95 2.17 7.29
C VAL A 253 5.57 3.57 7.38
N LEU A 254 4.74 4.63 7.46
CA LEU A 254 5.22 6.00 7.65
C LEU A 254 5.81 6.22 9.05
N SER A 255 5.25 5.55 10.07
CA SER A 255 5.79 5.57 11.43
C SER A 255 7.10 4.76 11.57
N ALA A 256 7.28 3.72 10.73
CA ALA A 256 8.52 2.94 10.69
C ALA A 256 9.64 3.61 9.84
N SER A 257 9.28 4.47 8.88
CA SER A 257 10.25 5.20 8.04
C SER A 257 10.70 6.54 8.63
N SER A 258 10.17 6.96 9.78
CA SER A 258 10.57 8.19 10.46
C SER A 258 11.71 8.00 11.49
N ASN A 259 12.54 6.98 11.31
CA ASN A 259 13.81 6.81 12.03
C ASN A 259 14.99 7.17 11.14
#